data_AF-A0A4P2R1T7-F1
#
_entry.id   AF-A0A4P2R1T7-F1
#
_cell.length_a   1.000
_cell.length_b   1.000
_cell.length_c   1.000
_cell.angle_alpha   90.00
_cell.angle_beta   90.00
_cell.angle_gamma   90.00
#
_symmetry.space_group_name_H-M   'P 1'
#
loop_
_entity.id
_entity.type
_entity.pdbx_description
1 polymer ?
#
loop_
_entity_poly.entity_id
_entity_poly.type
_entity_poly.pdbx_seq_one_letter_code
_entity_poly.pdbx_strand_id
1 'polypeptide(L)'
;MASQNVHTLTDQNFEAEVLKSPVPVLVDFTATWCGPCKALAPIVDKIADELQGKVKVAKLDIDGAPETTRKYGVRSVPTVMVFQGGEKKGQQVGLTTREKLIQLLGV
;
A
#
# COMPACT_ATOMS: atom_id res chain seq x y z
N MET A 1 13.70 10.83 -3.75
CA MET A 1 13.35 11.41 -2.45
C MET A 1 12.03 10.76 -2.07
N ALA A 2 12.03 9.84 -1.10
CA ALA A 2 10.79 9.19 -0.67
C ALA A 2 9.93 10.24 0.02
N SER A 3 8.69 10.40 -0.41
CA SER A 3 7.74 11.32 0.21
C SER A 3 7.65 11.04 1.72
N GLN A 4 7.60 12.09 2.54
CA GLN A 4 7.55 11.94 4.02
C GLN A 4 6.23 11.32 4.51
N ASN A 5 5.28 11.09 3.60
CA ASN A 5 3.92 10.68 3.90
C ASN A 5 3.66 9.19 3.66
N VAL A 6 4.66 8.40 3.24
CA VAL A 6 4.53 6.95 3.08
C VAL A 6 5.01 6.22 4.35
N HIS A 7 4.05 5.62 5.06
CA HIS A 7 4.33 4.85 6.27
C HIS A 7 4.92 3.48 5.95
N THR A 8 5.84 2.98 6.77
CA THR A 8 6.35 1.61 6.62
C THR A 8 5.60 0.66 7.55
N LEU A 9 5.05 -0.40 6.99
CA LEU A 9 4.33 -1.44 7.71
C LEU A 9 5.22 -2.64 8.00
N THR A 10 4.94 -3.27 9.12
CA THR A 10 5.51 -4.52 9.61
C THR A 10 4.38 -5.42 10.09
N ASP A 11 4.67 -6.70 10.33
CA ASP A 11 3.68 -7.63 10.86
C ASP A 11 3.05 -7.18 12.19
N GLN A 12 3.79 -6.40 12.98
CA GLN A 12 3.34 -5.94 14.31
C GLN A 12 2.44 -4.71 14.24
N ASN A 13 2.70 -3.79 13.30
CA ASN A 13 1.95 -2.53 13.21
C ASN A 13 0.81 -2.57 12.21
N PHE A 14 0.73 -3.58 11.34
CA PHE A 14 -0.26 -3.66 10.26
C PHE A 14 -1.69 -3.52 10.78
N GLU A 15 -2.04 -4.21 11.86
CA GLU A 15 -3.40 -4.11 12.42
C GLU A 15 -3.73 -2.69 12.88
N ALA A 16 -2.82 -2.04 13.60
CA ALA A 16 -3.04 -0.70 14.12
C ALA A 16 -3.07 0.36 13.01
N GLU A 17 -2.16 0.26 12.05
CA GLU A 17 -1.99 1.25 10.99
C GLU A 17 -2.99 1.09 9.85
N VAL A 18 -3.41 -0.14 9.54
CA VAL A 18 -4.28 -0.46 8.40
C VAL A 18 -5.69 -0.77 8.86
N LEU A 19 -5.87 -1.73 9.77
CA LEU A 19 -7.20 -2.22 10.13
C LEU A 19 -7.94 -1.29 11.08
N LYS A 20 -7.22 -0.62 11.98
CA LYS A 20 -7.79 0.37 12.93
C LYS A 20 -7.71 1.81 12.42
N SER A 21 -7.34 2.02 11.15
CA SER A 21 -7.27 3.36 10.58
C SER A 21 -8.66 3.98 10.41
N PRO A 22 -8.85 5.25 10.81
CA PRO A 22 -10.12 5.97 10.60
C PRO A 22 -10.33 6.38 9.13
N VAL A 23 -9.25 6.40 8.34
CA VAL A 23 -9.26 6.74 6.90
C VAL A 23 -8.94 5.51 6.05
N PRO A 24 -9.37 5.47 4.77
CA PRO A 24 -8.91 4.44 3.84
C PRO A 24 -7.38 4.34 3.81
N VAL A 25 -6.86 3.13 3.69
CA VAL A 25 -5.43 2.84 3.68
C VAL A 25 -5.05 2.13 2.40
N LEU A 26 -4.12 2.72 1.66
CA LEU A 26 -3.48 2.11 0.51
C LEU A 26 -2.18 1.46 0.94
N VAL A 27 -2.08 0.15 0.79
CA VAL A 27 -0.91 -0.66 1.14
C VAL A 27 -0.21 -1.11 -0.13
N ASP A 28 1.01 -0.63 -0.35
CA ASP A 28 1.90 -1.07 -1.42
C ASP A 28 2.82 -2.20 -0.92
N PHE A 29 2.58 -3.41 -1.40
CA PHE A 29 3.44 -4.56 -1.18
C PHE A 29 4.59 -4.53 -2.18
N THR A 30 5.78 -4.27 -1.65
CA THR A 30 7.00 -4.03 -2.43
C THR A 30 8.12 -4.97 -1.97
N ALA A 31 9.22 -4.99 -2.72
CA ALA A 31 10.44 -5.71 -2.36
C ALA A 31 11.67 -4.98 -2.88
N THR A 32 12.80 -5.09 -2.17
CA THR A 32 14.06 -4.41 -2.55
C THR A 32 14.62 -4.87 -3.90
N TRP A 33 14.39 -6.14 -4.26
CA TRP A 33 14.81 -6.76 -5.51
C TRP A 33 13.82 -6.55 -6.67
N CYS A 34 12.68 -5.91 -6.42
CA CYS A 34 11.65 -5.71 -7.42
C CYS A 34 11.96 -4.48 -8.30
N GLY A 35 12.47 -4.72 -9.51
CA GLY A 35 12.71 -3.68 -10.53
C GLY A 35 11.45 -2.86 -10.87
N PRO A 36 10.31 -3.49 -11.22
CA PRO A 36 9.06 -2.78 -11.55
C PRO A 36 8.51 -1.93 -10.40
N CYS A 37 8.79 -2.30 -9.15
CA CYS A 37 8.33 -1.55 -7.97
C CYS A 37 8.95 -0.15 -7.91
N LYS A 38 10.16 0.04 -8.47
CA LYS A 38 10.80 1.36 -8.57
C LYS A 38 10.01 2.35 -9.42
N ALA A 39 9.25 1.87 -10.40
CA ALA A 39 8.36 2.69 -11.22
C ALA A 39 7.05 3.04 -10.49
N LEU A 40 6.59 2.18 -9.59
CA LEU A 40 5.37 2.39 -8.81
C LEU A 40 5.60 3.33 -7.62
N ALA A 41 6.77 3.27 -6.99
CA ALA A 41 7.13 4.11 -5.85
C ALA A 41 6.80 5.62 -6.02
N PRO A 42 7.21 6.31 -7.11
CA PRO A 42 6.87 7.73 -7.29
C PRO A 42 5.37 7.99 -7.52
N ILE A 43 4.61 6.99 -7.96
CA ILE A 43 3.15 7.10 -8.13
C ILE A 43 2.48 7.05 -6.75
N VAL A 44 2.88 6.09 -5.92
CA VAL A 44 2.38 5.92 -4.56
C VAL A 44 2.75 7.11 -3.68
N ASP A 45 3.99 7.60 -3.80
CA ASP A 45 4.46 8.81 -3.11
C ASP A 45 3.59 10.03 -3.44
N LYS A 46 3.28 10.26 -4.72
CA LYS A 46 2.40 11.37 -5.12
C LYS A 46 1.00 11.26 -4.54
N ILE A 47 0.42 10.05 -4.53
CA ILE A 47 -0.89 9.82 -3.94
C ILE A 47 -0.87 10.11 -2.43
N ALA A 48 0.23 9.74 -1.74
CA ALA A 48 0.41 10.02 -0.32
C ALA A 48 0.39 11.52 -0.02
N ASP A 49 1.06 12.32 -0.87
CA ASP A 49 1.10 13.77 -0.74
C ASP A 49 -0.24 14.43 -1.12
N GLU A 50 -0.88 13.99 -2.20
CA GLU A 50 -2.13 14.59 -2.69
C GLU A 50 -3.35 14.27 -1.80
N LEU A 51 -3.40 13.06 -1.26
CA LEU A 51 -4.51 12.58 -0.43
C LEU A 51 -4.19 12.61 1.06
N GLN A 52 -3.15 13.34 1.46
CA GLN A 52 -2.77 13.50 2.85
C GLN A 52 -3.99 13.92 3.70
N GLY A 53 -4.26 13.15 4.76
CA GLY A 53 -5.40 13.36 5.65
C GLY A 53 -6.74 12.78 5.17
N LYS A 54 -6.88 12.43 3.89
CA LYS A 54 -8.04 11.70 3.35
C LYS A 54 -7.79 10.21 3.23
N VAL A 55 -6.57 9.83 2.86
CA VAL A 55 -6.12 8.45 2.69
C VAL A 55 -4.76 8.31 3.35
N LYS A 56 -4.54 7.19 4.05
CA LYS A 56 -3.22 6.83 4.55
C LYS A 56 -2.52 5.96 3.50
N VAL A 57 -1.31 6.33 3.11
CA VAL A 57 -0.50 5.52 2.21
C VAL A 57 0.61 4.87 3.00
N ALA A 58 0.78 3.57 2.79
CA ALA A 58 1.77 2.79 3.48
C ALA A 58 2.38 1.75 2.55
N LYS A 59 3.63 1.39 2.80
CA LYS A 59 4.36 0.34 2.09
C LYS A 59 4.69 -0.80 3.04
N LEU A 60 4.62 -2.01 2.55
CA LEU A 60 5.01 -3.22 3.27
C LEU A 60 6.05 -3.95 2.45
N ASP A 61 7.22 -4.19 3.04
CA ASP A 61 8.22 -5.06 2.44
C ASP A 61 7.81 -6.52 2.69
N ILE A 62 7.60 -7.28 1.62
CA ILE A 62 7.19 -8.67 1.73
C ILE A 62 8.25 -9.56 2.39
N ASP A 63 9.53 -9.18 2.30
CA ASP A 63 10.63 -9.89 2.95
C ASP A 63 10.70 -9.54 4.45
N GLY A 64 10.28 -8.33 4.82
CA GLY A 64 10.26 -7.84 6.21
C GLY A 64 8.99 -8.19 6.99
N ALA A 65 7.90 -8.53 6.30
CA ALA A 65 6.60 -8.85 6.90
C ALA A 65 5.95 -10.09 6.22
N PRO A 66 6.56 -11.28 6.38
CA PRO A 66 6.12 -12.50 5.70
C PRO A 66 4.78 -13.03 6.23
N GLU A 67 4.41 -12.77 7.48
CA GLU A 67 3.14 -13.25 8.04
C GLU A 67 1.95 -12.52 7.42
N THR A 68 2.02 -11.19 7.33
CA THR A 68 1.03 -10.35 6.66
C THR A 68 0.94 -10.68 5.17
N THR A 69 2.10 -10.83 4.52
CA THR A 69 2.19 -11.20 3.10
C THR A 69 1.45 -12.52 2.83
N ARG A 70 1.70 -13.55 3.66
CA ARG A 70 1.00 -14.85 3.57
C ARG A 70 -0.50 -14.71 3.86
N LYS A 71 -0.87 -13.97 4.92
CA LYS A 71 -2.26 -13.75 5.33
C LYS A 71 -3.12 -13.15 4.22
N TYR A 72 -2.57 -12.20 3.47
CA TYR A 72 -3.28 -11.56 2.35
C TYR A 72 -3.02 -12.23 0.99
N GLY A 73 -2.25 -13.32 0.96
CA GLY A 73 -2.03 -14.12 -0.24
C GLY A 73 -1.19 -13.41 -1.31
N VAL A 74 -0.29 -12.50 -0.91
CA VAL A 74 0.58 -11.78 -1.84
C VAL A 74 1.67 -12.73 -2.32
N ARG A 75 1.61 -13.11 -3.61
CA ARG A 75 2.55 -14.04 -4.25
C ARG A 75 3.46 -13.37 -5.28
N SER A 76 3.17 -12.12 -5.62
CA SER A 76 3.90 -11.36 -6.64
C SER A 76 3.89 -9.89 -6.27
N VAL A 77 5.00 -9.21 -6.50
CA VAL A 77 5.15 -7.77 -6.33
C VAL A 77 5.44 -7.10 -7.68
N PRO A 78 5.02 -5.84 -7.90
CA PRO A 78 4.26 -5.01 -6.96
C PRO A 78 2.80 -5.45 -6.83
N THR A 79 2.24 -5.37 -5.62
CA THR A 79 0.79 -5.57 -5.38
C THR A 79 0.31 -4.44 -4.48
N VAL A 80 -0.81 -3.82 -4.82
CA VAL A 80 -1.43 -2.78 -4.00
C VAL A 80 -2.76 -3.27 -3.49
N MET A 81 -3.05 -3.02 -2.21
CA MET A 81 -4.35 -3.32 -1.61
C MET A 81 -4.93 -2.09 -0.95
N VAL A 82 -6.25 -1.95 -1.02
CA VAL A 82 -6.99 -0.88 -0.37
C VAL A 82 -7.81 -1.46 0.77
N PHE A 83 -7.65 -0.85 1.94
CA PHE A 83 -8.38 -1.18 3.15
C PHE A 83 -9.23 0.02 3.58
N GLN A 84 -10.44 -0.22 4.04
CA GLN A 84 -11.32 0.83 4.56
C GLN A 84 -12.20 0.25 5.66
N GLY A 85 -12.17 0.85 6.85
CA GLY A 85 -12.93 0.37 8.00
C GLY A 85 -12.55 -1.04 8.44
N GLY A 86 -11.28 -1.42 8.32
CA GLY A 86 -10.79 -2.76 8.66
C GLY A 86 -11.04 -3.84 7.60
N GLU A 87 -11.67 -3.50 6.48
CA GLU A 87 -11.96 -4.46 5.41
C GLU A 87 -11.15 -4.17 4.14
N LYS A 88 -10.73 -5.23 3.44
CA LYS A 88 -10.12 -5.11 2.12
C LYS A 88 -11.21 -4.75 1.09
N LYS A 89 -11.17 -3.52 0.55
CA LYS A 89 -12.11 -3.06 -0.49
C LYS A 89 -11.66 -3.44 -1.89
N GLY A 90 -10.36 -3.56 -2.12
CA GLY A 90 -9.83 -3.89 -3.44
C GLY A 90 -8.36 -4.26 -3.41
N GLN A 91 -7.91 -4.87 -4.51
CA GLN A 91 -6.50 -5.14 -4.74
C GLN A 91 -6.18 -5.00 -6.22
N GLN A 92 -4.95 -4.58 -6.52
CA GLN A 92 -4.38 -4.52 -7.85
C GLN A 92 -3.02 -5.23 -7.81
N VAL A 93 -2.88 -6.26 -8.63
CA VAL A 93 -1.61 -6.97 -8.78
C VAL A 93 -0.91 -6.44 -10.03
N GLY A 94 0.40 -6.23 -9.94
CA GLY A 94 1.26 -5.75 -11.02
C GLY A 94 1.40 -4.23 -11.06
N LEU A 95 2.24 -3.77 -11.99
CA LEU A 95 2.44 -2.35 -12.25
C LEU A 95 1.12 -1.72 -12.70
N THR A 96 0.78 -0.59 -12.08
CA THR A 96 -0.48 0.11 -12.33
C THR A 96 -0.26 1.62 -12.40
N THR A 97 -1.26 2.35 -12.85
CA THR A 97 -1.22 3.82 -12.93
C THR A 97 -1.89 4.47 -11.72
N ARG A 98 -1.61 5.77 -11.54
CA ARG A 98 -2.20 6.61 -10.48
C ARG A 98 -3.72 6.58 -10.53
N GLU A 99 -4.29 6.73 -11.73
CA GLU A 99 -5.74 6.83 -11.95
C GLU A 99 -6.44 5.57 -11.46
N LYS A 100 -5.84 4.41 -11.72
CA LYS A 100 -6.38 3.13 -11.27
C LYS A 100 -6.37 2.99 -9.74
N LEU A 101 -5.33 3.48 -9.08
CA LEU A 101 -5.24 3.46 -7.61
C LEU A 101 -6.27 4.40 -6.98
N ILE A 102 -6.47 5.59 -7.55
CA ILE A 102 -7.51 6.53 -7.12
C ILE A 102 -8.89 5.93 -7.29
N GLN A 103 -9.14 5.28 -8.43
CA GLN A 103 -10.41 4.59 -8.68
C GLN A 103 -10.70 3.50 -7.63
N LEU A 104 -9.68 2.78 -7.17
CA LEU A 104 -9.82 1.77 -6.10
C LEU A 104 -10.10 2.39 -4.72
N LEU A 105 -9.60 3.59 -4.47
CA LEU A 105 -9.89 4.35 -3.25
C LEU A 105 -11.31 4.93 -3.25
N GLY A 106 -11.95 5.04 -4.42
CA GLY A 106 -13.32 5.54 -4.56
C GLY A 106 -13.45 7.03 -4.20
N VAL A 107 -12.36 7.79 -4.34
CA VAL A 107 -12.29 9.25 -4.08
C VAL A 107 -12.27 10.06 -5.36
#